data_AF-A0A128A4L0-F1
#
_entry.id   AF-A0A128A4L0-F1
#
_cell.length_a   1.000
_cell.length_b   1.000
_cell.length_c   1.000
_cell.angle_alpha   90.00
_cell.angle_beta   90.00
_cell.angle_gamma   90.00
#
_symmetry.space_group_name_H-M   'P 1'
#
loop_
_entity.id
_entity.type
_entity.pdbx_description
1 polymer ?
#
loop_
_entity_poly.entity_id
_entity_poly.type
_entity_poly.pdbx_seq_one_letter_code
_entity_poly.pdbx_strand_id
1 'polypeptide(L)' 'MLKPYVLKPYNIPNPKKIMLKFKCKDVGFECGFVAKGKTEDEILSQCATHATKDHGMKPEEITDDLRNQIKANIHKSLF' A
#
# COMPACT_ATOMS: atom_id res chain seq x y z
N MET A 1 22.14 39.34 33.52
CA MET A 1 22.27 39.17 32.04
C MET A 1 22.16 37.69 31.72
N LEU A 2 20.98 37.21 31.37
CA LEU A 2 20.77 35.81 31.00
C LEU A 2 21.02 35.68 29.50
N LYS A 3 22.01 34.86 29.11
CA LYS A 3 22.29 34.58 27.70
C LYS A 3 21.09 33.82 27.11
N PRO A 4 20.54 34.22 25.95
CA PRO A 4 19.47 33.46 25.32
C PRO A 4 20.04 32.12 24.85
N TYR A 5 19.52 31.03 25.40
CA TYR A 5 19.81 29.69 24.91
C TYR A 5 19.16 29.56 23.52
N VAL A 6 19.98 29.66 22.48
CA VAL A 6 19.57 29.36 21.11
C VAL A 6 19.36 27.85 21.01
N LEU A 7 18.10 27.42 20.98
CA LEU A 7 17.73 26.04 20.72
C LEU A 7 18.18 25.69 19.29
N LYS A 8 19.16 24.79 19.17
CA LYS A 8 19.56 24.22 17.87
C LYS A 8 18.38 23.41 17.31
N PRO A 9 18.12 23.43 15.98
CA PRO A 9 17.10 22.59 15.40
C PRO A 9 17.51 21.12 15.59
N TYR A 10 16.67 20.35 16.27
CA TYR A 10 16.84 18.90 16.39
C TYR A 10 16.73 18.28 14.98
N ASN A 11 17.81 17.67 14.51
CA ASN A 11 17.82 16.88 13.29
C ASN A 11 17.09 15.56 13.57
N ILE A 12 15.78 15.52 13.31
CA ILE A 12 14.96 14.32 13.48
C ILE A 12 15.39 13.31 12.40
N PRO A 13 15.94 12.13 12.75
CA PRO A 13 16.26 11.11 11.74
C PRO A 13 14.97 10.67 11.04
N ASN A 14 15.02 10.60 9.71
CA ASN A 14 13.92 10.25 8.81
C ASN A 14 13.21 8.97 9.31
N PRO A 15 11.96 9.04 9.81
CA PRO A 15 11.25 7.84 10.25
C PRO A 15 10.98 7.00 9.00
N LYS A 16 11.62 5.83 8.90
CA LYS A 16 11.39 4.88 7.79
C LYS A 16 9.89 4.76 7.55
N LYS A 17 9.43 5.14 6.35
CA LYS A 17 7.99 5.24 6.09
C LYS A 17 7.49 3.84 5.78
N ILE A 18 6.69 3.29 6.68
CA ILE A 18 6.03 2.00 6.45
C ILE A 18 5.00 2.20 5.33
N MET A 19 5.16 1.45 4.25
CA MET A 19 4.23 1.41 3.13
C MET A 19 3.74 -0.01 2.92
N LEU A 20 2.47 -0.18 2.61
CA LEU A 20 1.87 -1.46 2.26
C LEU A 20 2.15 -1.79 0.80
N LYS A 21 2.25 -3.08 0.52
CA LYS A 21 2.50 -3.63 -0.80
C LYS A 21 1.68 -4.89 -1.00
N PHE A 22 1.13 -5.05 -2.19
CA PHE A 22 0.43 -6.25 -2.63
C PHE A 22 0.90 -6.61 -4.04
N LYS A 23 0.99 -7.90 -4.38
CA LYS A 23 1.24 -8.34 -5.75
C LYS A 23 0.08 -9.18 -6.23
N CYS A 24 -0.41 -8.87 -7.43
CA CYS A 24 -1.51 -9.57 -8.09
C CYS A 24 -1.30 -11.09 -8.18
N LYS A 25 -0.06 -11.52 -8.44
CA LYS A 25 0.31 -12.93 -8.44
C LYS A 25 0.17 -13.66 -7.10
N ASP A 26 0.14 -12.94 -5.98
CA ASP A 26 0.04 -13.55 -4.66
C ASP A 26 -1.40 -14.10 -4.41
N VAL A 27 -2.38 -13.77 -5.27
CA VAL A 27 -3.74 -14.35 -5.26
C VAL A 27 -4.05 -15.21 -6.50
N GLY A 28 -3.02 -15.65 -7.23
CA GLY A 28 -3.16 -16.67 -8.28
C GLY A 28 -3.26 -16.17 -9.72
N PHE A 29 -3.17 -14.86 -9.97
CA PHE A 29 -3.11 -14.33 -11.34
C PHE A 29 -1.68 -14.40 -11.90
N GLU A 30 -1.54 -14.74 -13.19
CA GLU A 30 -0.25 -14.68 -13.88
C GLU A 30 0.06 -13.25 -14.36
N CYS A 31 0.27 -12.35 -13.38
CA CYS A 31 0.33 -10.92 -13.61
C CYS A 31 1.42 -10.24 -12.74
N GLY A 32 2.19 -9.34 -13.36
CA GLY A 32 3.32 -8.66 -12.72
C GLY A 32 2.95 -7.44 -11.87
N PHE A 33 1.66 -7.12 -11.75
CA PHE A 33 1.18 -5.91 -11.08
C PHE A 33 1.51 -5.91 -9.59
N VAL A 34 1.88 -4.72 -9.10
CA VAL A 34 2.22 -4.47 -7.70
C VAL A 34 1.55 -3.18 -7.23
N ALA A 35 0.58 -3.31 -6.32
CA ALA A 35 -0.01 -2.15 -5.64
C ALA A 35 0.88 -1.72 -4.47
N LYS A 36 0.98 -0.41 -4.25
CA LYS A 36 1.67 0.19 -3.09
C LYS A 36 0.81 1.32 -2.54
N GLY A 37 0.70 1.42 -1.22
CA GLY A 37 -0.16 2.41 -0.57
C GLY A 37 0.16 2.53 0.91
N LYS A 38 -0.31 3.60 1.57
CA LYS A 38 -0.14 3.74 3.02
C LYS A 38 -1.23 2.98 3.77
N THR A 39 -2.39 2.81 3.14
CA THR A 39 -3.56 2.10 3.70
C THR A 39 -3.97 0.93 2.82
N GLU A 40 -4.72 -0.01 3.40
CA GLU A 40 -5.28 -1.13 2.66
C GLU A 40 -6.31 -0.66 1.62
N ASP A 41 -7.03 0.43 1.89
CA ASP A 41 -8.00 1.01 0.97
C ASP A 41 -7.33 1.51 -0.33
N GLU A 42 -6.17 2.17 -0.21
CA GLU A 42 -5.37 2.58 -1.37
C GLU A 42 -4.94 1.37 -2.21
N ILE A 43 -4.59 0.26 -1.56
CA ILE A 43 -4.24 -0.99 -2.24
C ILE A 43 -5.47 -1.58 -2.95
N LEU A 44 -6.62 -1.69 -2.26
CA LEU A 44 -7.83 -2.28 -2.81
C LEU A 44 -8.38 -1.48 -4.01
N SER A 45 -8.32 -0.15 -3.94
CA SER A 45 -8.72 0.73 -5.05
C SER A 45 -7.85 0.52 -6.29
N GLN A 46 -6.53 0.40 -6.10
CA GLN A 46 -5.59 0.06 -7.16
C GLN A 46 -5.89 -1.34 -7.74
N CYS A 47 -6.12 -2.33 -6.88
CA CYS A 47 -6.44 -3.69 -7.32
C CYS A 47 -7.77 -3.76 -8.10
N ALA A 48 -8.81 -3.02 -7.70
CA ALA A 48 -10.08 -3.00 -8.42
C ALA A 48 -9.95 -2.36 -9.81
N THR A 49 -9.19 -1.26 -9.90
CA THR A 49 -8.88 -0.61 -11.18
C THR A 49 -8.08 -1.54 -12.09
N HIS A 50 -7.12 -2.27 -11.52
CA HIS A 50 -6.29 -3.21 -12.26
C HIS A 50 -7.09 -4.44 -12.72
N ALA A 51 -7.90 -5.05 -11.85
CA ALA A 51 -8.74 -6.20 -12.17
C ALA A 51 -9.71 -5.90 -13.33
N THR A 52 -10.29 -4.70 -13.35
CA THR A 52 -11.21 -4.28 -14.43
C THR A 52 -10.48 -4.01 -15.75
N LYS A 53 -9.32 -3.32 -15.71
CA LYS A 53 -8.60 -2.90 -16.93
C LYS A 53 -7.73 -3.99 -17.56
N ASP A 54 -7.01 -4.75 -16.74
CA ASP A 54 -6.00 -5.70 -17.20
C ASP A 54 -6.54 -7.13 -17.26
N HIS A 55 -7.54 -7.45 -16.43
CA HIS A 55 -8.18 -8.78 -16.40
C HIS A 55 -9.63 -8.78 -16.89
N GLY A 56 -10.18 -7.62 -17.29
CA GLY A 56 -11.56 -7.51 -17.79
C GLY A 56 -12.63 -7.90 -16.78
N MET A 57 -12.27 -7.97 -15.49
CA MET A 57 -13.16 -8.42 -14.43
C MET A 57 -14.26 -7.39 -14.20
N LYS A 58 -15.51 -7.82 -14.08
CA LYS A 58 -16.61 -6.91 -13.78
C LYS A 58 -16.59 -6.50 -12.31
N PRO A 59 -17.15 -5.32 -11.96
CA PRO A 59 -17.28 -4.92 -10.56
C PRO A 59 -18.01 -5.95 -9.69
N GLU A 60 -19.00 -6.66 -10.27
CA GLU A 60 -19.73 -7.75 -9.58
C GLU A 60 -18.86 -8.98 -9.28
N GLU A 61 -17.82 -9.23 -10.07
CA GLU A 61 -16.90 -10.37 -9.92
C GLU A 61 -15.78 -10.09 -8.91
N ILE A 62 -15.58 -8.82 -8.56
CA ILE A 62 -14.74 -8.43 -7.43
C ILE A 62 -15.56 -8.70 -6.15
N THR A 63 -15.57 -9.96 -5.74
CA THR A 63 -16.31 -10.43 -4.55
C THR A 63 -15.59 -10.06 -3.25
N ASP A 64 -16.30 -10.14 -2.13
CA ASP A 64 -15.70 -9.99 -0.80
C ASP A 64 -14.63 -11.04 -0.51
N ASP A 65 -14.75 -12.24 -1.07
CA ASP A 65 -13.72 -13.28 -0.95
C ASP A 65 -12.40 -12.82 -1.60
N LEU A 66 -12.45 -12.33 -2.84
CA LEU A 66 -11.28 -11.79 -3.52
C LEU A 66 -10.69 -10.60 -2.75
N ARG A 67 -11.53 -9.70 -2.22
CA ARG A 67 -11.07 -8.58 -1.37
C ARG A 67 -10.35 -9.08 -0.11
N ASN A 68 -10.86 -10.12 0.52
CA ASN A 68 -10.25 -10.71 1.71
C ASN A 68 -8.93 -11.42 1.38
N GLN A 69 -8.85 -12.13 0.25
CA GLN A 69 -7.60 -12.71 -0.24
C GLN A 69 -6.54 -11.62 -0.52
N ILE A 70 -6.94 -10.50 -1.13
CA ILE A 70 -6.05 -9.36 -1.34
C ILE A 70 -5.52 -8.86 0.00
N LYS A 71 -6.41 -8.55 0.96
CA LYS A 71 -6.03 -8.06 2.31
C LYS A 71 -5.07 -9.02 3.02
N ALA A 72 -5.33 -10.32 2.98
CA ALA A 72 -4.48 -11.34 3.60
C ALA A 72 -3.05 -11.38 3.02
N ASN A 73 -2.88 -10.92 1.77
CA ASN A 73 -1.58 -10.87 1.07
C ASN A 73 -1.00 -9.44 1.01
N ILE A 74 -1.52 -8.49 1.79
CA ILE A 74 -0.89 -7.17 1.96
C ILE A 74 0.27 -7.30 2.94
N HIS A 75 1.44 -6.86 2.50
CA HIS A 75 2.66 -6.89 3.30
C HIS A 75 3.21 -5.50 3.57
N LYS A 76 3.76 -5.30 4.77
CA LYS A 76 4.50 -4.08 5.12
C LYS A 76 5.85 -4.09 4.40
N SER A 77 6.21 -2.95 3.84
CA SER A 77 7.48 -2.71 3.17
C SER A 77 8.06 -1.39 3.68
N LEU A 78 9.34 -1.41 4.03
CA LEU A 78 10.07 -0.21 4.45
C LEU A 78 10.64 0.46 3.19
N PHE A 79 10.38 1.75 3.02
CA PHE A 79 10.94 2.58 1.95
C PHE A 79 11.55 3.86 2.54
#